data_AF-A0A5N5G2W4-F1
#
_entry.id   AF-A0A5N5G2W4-F1
#
_cell.length_a   1.000
_cell.length_b   1.000
_cell.length_c   1.000
_cell.angle_alpha   90.00
_cell.angle_beta   90.00
_cell.angle_gamma   90.00
#
_symmetry.space_group_name_H-M   'P 1'
#
loop_
_entity.id
_entity.type
_entity.pdbx_description
1 polymer ?
#
loop_
_entity_poly.entity_id
_entity_poly.type
_entity_poly.pdbx_seq_one_letter_code
_entity_poly.pdbx_strand_id
1 'polypeptide(L)'
;MHPGTTMNMNITRNSNTANFLLRKTAELITFSSNELPKIFNQFSVKSESVEANIIKQTIEECEAPGIGGEEKYCATSLESMIDFTTSKLGRNIQAFSTEVLEKGGTMSIISMKKLAGNKAVVCHKKNYPYAVFYCHATKPTRAYVVPLRGSDGVKAKAVTIYHVDTSE
;
A
#
# COMPACT_ATOMS: atom_id res chain seq x y z
N MET A 1 13.24 -17.61 0.72
CA MET A 1 13.32 -16.96 2.06
C MET A 1 13.21 -18.07 3.10
N HIS A 2 14.17 -18.16 4.03
CA HIS A 2 14.18 -19.19 5.07
C HIS A 2 14.48 -18.56 6.44
N PRO A 3 14.03 -19.16 7.55
CA PRO A 3 14.45 -18.75 8.89
C PRO A 3 15.98 -18.65 9.01
N GLY A 4 16.48 -17.64 9.72
CA GLY A 4 17.91 -17.37 9.87
C GLY A 4 18.55 -16.63 8.68
N THR A 5 17.84 -16.45 7.56
CA THR A 5 18.34 -15.59 6.47
C THR A 5 18.37 -14.15 6.94
N THR A 6 19.52 -13.51 6.77
CA THR A 6 19.72 -12.09 7.05
C THR A 6 19.70 -11.31 5.75
N MET A 7 18.96 -10.22 5.71
CA MET A 7 18.85 -9.36 4.55
C MET A 7 18.73 -7.89 4.97
N ASN A 8 19.32 -7.01 4.15
CA ASN A 8 19.13 -5.58 4.29
C ASN A 8 17.72 -5.25 3.79
N MET A 9 16.84 -4.88 4.71
CA MET A 9 15.46 -4.53 4.37
C MET A 9 15.29 -3.02 4.52
N ASN A 10 15.04 -2.35 3.40
CA ASN A 10 14.62 -0.95 3.40
C ASN A 10 13.13 -0.83 3.72
N ILE A 11 12.72 -1.30 4.91
CA ILE A 11 11.36 -1.05 5.39
C ILE A 11 11.36 0.31 6.06
N THR A 12 10.93 1.32 5.31
CA THR A 12 10.81 2.69 5.83
C THR A 12 9.54 2.80 6.66
N ARG A 13 9.66 3.38 7.85
CA ARG A 13 8.48 3.80 8.60
C ARG A 13 7.73 4.84 7.77
N ASN A 14 6.44 4.62 7.56
CA ASN A 14 5.62 5.63 6.92
C ASN A 14 5.53 6.85 7.85
N SER A 15 6.16 7.95 7.47
CA SER A 15 6.12 9.22 8.21
C SER A 15 4.85 10.03 7.93
N ASN A 16 4.11 9.67 6.89
CA ASN A 16 2.83 10.31 6.56
C ASN A 16 1.75 9.82 7.53
N THR A 17 1.34 10.70 8.44
CA THR A 17 0.30 10.46 9.47
C THR A 17 -1.11 10.81 8.98
N ALA A 18 -1.29 11.09 7.69
CA ALA A 18 -2.59 11.40 7.13
C ALA A 18 -3.59 10.26 7.38
N ASN A 19 -4.80 10.64 7.80
CA ASN A 19 -5.90 9.74 8.11
C ASN A 19 -6.85 9.60 6.91
N PHE A 20 -7.68 8.56 6.94
CA PHE A 20 -8.78 8.44 5.98
C PHE A 20 -9.76 9.59 6.17
N LEU A 21 -10.30 10.05 5.05
CA LEU A 21 -11.50 10.85 5.03
C LEU A 21 -12.71 9.92 4.98
N LEU A 22 -13.83 10.39 5.53
CA LEU A 22 -15.12 9.75 5.29
C LEU A 22 -15.41 9.75 3.79
N ARG A 23 -16.04 8.68 3.27
CA ARG A 23 -16.38 8.57 1.84
C ARG A 23 -17.02 9.85 1.28
N LYS A 24 -18.03 10.39 1.96
CA LYS A 24 -18.74 11.61 1.52
C LYS A 24 -17.81 12.82 1.39
N THR A 25 -16.80 12.94 2.25
CA THR A 25 -15.81 14.01 2.18
C THR A 25 -14.82 13.76 1.05
N ALA A 26 -14.37 12.51 0.89
CA ALA A 26 -13.45 12.12 -0.18
C ALA A 26 -14.07 12.33 -1.57
N GLU A 27 -15.37 12.06 -1.74
CA GLU A 27 -16.11 12.26 -3.00
C GLU A 27 -16.25 13.74 -3.40
N LEU A 28 -16.13 14.68 -2.46
CA LEU A 28 -16.12 16.11 -2.74
C LEU A 28 -14.74 16.61 -3.22
N ILE A 29 -13.71 15.78 -3.10
CA ILE A 29 -12.35 16.11 -3.52
C ILE A 29 -12.10 15.39 -4.84
N THR A 30 -11.89 16.16 -5.91
CA THR A 30 -11.54 15.59 -7.21
C THR A 30 -10.21 14.84 -7.11
N PHE A 31 -10.15 13.63 -7.66
CA PHE A 31 -8.93 12.83 -7.74
C PHE A 31 -8.66 12.49 -9.22
N SER A 32 -8.13 13.46 -9.96
CA SER A 32 -7.75 13.28 -11.37
C SER A 32 -6.64 14.24 -11.81
N SER A 33 -5.78 13.78 -12.72
CA SER A 33 -4.68 14.59 -13.27
C SER A 33 -5.17 15.80 -14.06
N ASN A 34 -6.39 15.73 -14.61
CA ASN A 34 -7.03 16.84 -15.32
C ASN A 34 -7.47 17.99 -14.40
N GLU A 35 -7.50 17.76 -13.08
CA GLU A 35 -8.05 18.70 -12.09
C GLU A 35 -6.99 19.16 -11.07
N LEU A 36 -5.70 19.02 -11.40
CA LEU A 36 -4.59 19.40 -10.52
C LEU A 36 -4.67 20.83 -9.98
N PRO A 37 -5.02 21.87 -10.77
CA PRO A 37 -5.15 23.23 -10.23
C PRO A 37 -6.21 23.33 -9.13
N LYS A 38 -7.33 22.60 -9.24
CA LYS A 38 -8.38 22.58 -8.20
C LYS A 38 -7.89 21.88 -6.94
N ILE A 39 -7.19 20.75 -7.10
CA ILE A 39 -6.60 19.98 -5.99
C ILE A 39 -5.58 20.83 -5.24
N PHE A 40 -4.68 21.51 -5.96
CA PHE A 40 -3.66 22.36 -5.36
C PHE A 40 -4.28 23.52 -4.59
N ASN A 41 -5.30 24.18 -5.16
CA ASN A 41 -6.02 25.25 -4.46
C ASN A 41 -6.72 24.72 -3.19
N GLN A 42 -7.41 23.57 -3.28
CA GLN A 42 -8.13 22.97 -2.16
C GLN A 42 -7.22 22.61 -0.98
N PHE A 43 -5.99 22.18 -1.25
CA PHE A 43 -5.01 21.83 -0.22
C PHE A 43 -3.98 22.93 0.06
N SER A 44 -4.16 24.13 -0.51
CA SER A 44 -3.22 25.26 -0.38
C SER A 44 -1.78 24.90 -0.77
N VAL A 45 -1.61 24.07 -1.80
CA VAL A 45 -0.31 23.62 -2.33
C VAL A 45 0.13 24.54 -3.46
N LYS A 46 1.41 24.96 -3.45
CA LYS A 46 2.00 25.76 -4.52
C LYS A 46 2.35 24.85 -5.70
N SER A 47 1.96 25.21 -6.92
CA SER A 47 2.09 24.37 -8.13
C SER A 47 3.51 23.91 -8.44
N GLU A 48 4.54 24.68 -8.08
CA GLU A 48 5.96 24.34 -8.33
C GLU A 48 6.64 23.66 -7.13
N SER A 49 5.90 23.29 -6.08
CA SER A 49 6.46 22.69 -4.88
C SER A 49 6.73 21.19 -5.03
N VAL A 50 7.56 20.64 -4.14
CA VAL A 50 7.81 19.19 -4.07
C VAL A 50 6.50 18.45 -3.78
N GLU A 51 5.64 19.01 -2.93
CA GLU A 51 4.33 18.47 -2.59
C GLU A 51 3.39 18.41 -3.80
N ALA A 52 3.39 19.43 -4.67
CA ALA A 52 2.61 19.42 -5.91
C ALA A 52 3.04 18.28 -6.84
N ASN A 53 4.35 18.08 -7.00
CA ASN A 53 4.90 16.98 -7.80
C ASN A 53 4.52 15.61 -7.22
N ILE A 54 4.55 15.46 -5.89
CA ILE A 54 4.15 14.22 -5.21
C ILE A 54 2.65 13.92 -5.42
N ILE A 55 1.79 14.93 -5.32
CA ILE A 55 0.34 14.80 -5.58
C ILE A 55 0.10 14.38 -7.02
N LYS A 56 0.73 15.06 -7.97
CA LYS A 56 0.64 14.76 -9.40
C LYS A 56 1.06 13.33 -9.70
N GLN A 57 2.26 12.95 -9.26
CA GLN A 57 2.79 11.59 -9.48
C GLN A 57 1.89 10.52 -8.87
N THR A 58 1.34 10.76 -7.68
CA THR A 58 0.40 9.83 -7.03
C THR A 58 -0.84 9.62 -7.88
N ILE A 59 -1.43 10.68 -8.43
CA ILE A 59 -2.62 10.58 -9.28
C ILE A 59 -2.30 9.90 -10.61
N GLU A 60 -1.19 10.25 -11.25
CA GLU A 60 -0.76 9.65 -12.52
C GLU A 60 -0.52 8.13 -12.36
N GLU A 61 0.11 7.69 -11.28
CA GLU A 61 0.30 6.27 -10.99
C GLU A 61 -1.04 5.54 -10.75
N CYS A 62 -2.00 6.21 -10.12
CA CYS A 62 -3.35 5.70 -9.93
C CYS A 62 -4.11 5.56 -11.25
N GLU A 63 -3.96 6.52 -12.16
CA GLU A 63 -4.65 6.56 -13.46
C GLU A 63 -3.98 5.72 -14.55
N ALA A 64 -2.68 5.43 -14.42
CA ALA A 64 -1.94 4.59 -15.36
C ALA A 64 -2.64 3.24 -15.59
N PRO A 65 -2.46 2.54 -16.71
CA PRO A 65 -2.92 1.16 -16.81
C PRO A 65 -2.20 0.27 -15.79
N GLY A 66 -2.89 -0.76 -15.29
CA GLY A 66 -2.23 -1.82 -14.51
C GLY A 66 -1.30 -2.64 -15.39
N ILE A 67 -0.44 -3.43 -14.75
CA ILE A 67 0.25 -4.53 -15.43
C ILE A 67 -0.84 -5.53 -15.87
N GLY A 68 -0.64 -6.32 -16.92
CA GLY A 68 -1.71 -7.24 -17.33
C GLY A 68 -2.10 -8.18 -16.19
N GLY A 69 -3.36 -8.60 -16.21
CA GLY A 69 -3.94 -9.44 -15.17
C GLY A 69 -4.07 -8.78 -13.79
N GLU A 70 -3.49 -7.59 -13.59
CA GLU A 70 -3.63 -6.77 -12.39
C GLU A 70 -4.96 -6.00 -12.42
N GLU A 71 -5.77 -6.21 -11.40
CA GLU A 71 -6.91 -5.36 -11.14
C GLU A 71 -6.49 -4.36 -10.05
N LYS A 72 -6.46 -3.06 -10.38
CA LYS A 72 -6.02 -2.01 -9.45
C LYS A 72 -7.09 -0.94 -9.22
N TYR A 73 -6.98 -0.26 -8.08
CA TYR A 73 -7.87 0.81 -7.66
C TYR A 73 -7.20 1.70 -6.63
N CYS A 74 -7.29 3.02 -6.78
CA CYS A 74 -6.86 3.95 -5.75
C CYS A 74 -8.03 4.32 -4.84
N ALA A 75 -7.99 3.79 -3.62
CA ALA A 75 -8.96 4.05 -2.59
C ALA A 75 -8.68 5.38 -1.89
N THR A 76 -9.60 6.33 -2.05
CA THR A 76 -9.59 7.65 -1.39
C THR A 76 -10.33 7.66 -0.04
N SER A 77 -10.91 6.54 0.37
CA SER A 77 -11.57 6.38 1.67
C SER A 77 -11.36 4.96 2.19
N LEU A 78 -11.56 4.73 3.49
CA LEU A 78 -11.47 3.38 4.06
C LEU A 78 -12.59 2.51 3.47
N GLU A 79 -13.76 3.09 3.30
CA GLU A 79 -14.92 2.41 2.78
C GLU A 79 -14.66 1.97 1.34
N SER A 80 -14.05 2.80 0.47
CA SER A 80 -13.75 2.40 -0.91
C SER A 80 -12.63 1.35 -1.00
N MET A 81 -11.69 1.34 -0.05
CA MET A 81 -10.74 0.24 0.10
C MET A 81 -11.45 -1.09 0.43
N ILE A 82 -12.43 -1.06 1.35
CA ILE A 82 -13.21 -2.23 1.73
C ILE A 82 -14.04 -2.73 0.54
N ASP A 83 -14.70 -1.83 -0.20
CA ASP A 83 -15.48 -2.20 -1.39
C ASP A 83 -14.61 -2.90 -2.42
N PHE A 84 -13.45 -2.32 -2.77
CA PHE A 84 -12.51 -2.94 -3.69
C PHE A 84 -12.04 -4.32 -3.18
N THR A 85 -11.59 -4.39 -1.93
CA THR A 85 -11.05 -5.63 -1.34
C THR A 85 -12.08 -6.75 -1.33
N THR A 86 -13.30 -6.44 -0.89
CA THR A 86 -14.38 -7.44 -0.82
C THR A 86 -14.91 -7.84 -2.19
N SER A 87 -14.83 -6.96 -3.20
CA SER A 87 -15.15 -7.32 -4.58
C SER A 87 -14.20 -8.40 -5.15
N LYS A 88 -12.95 -8.46 -4.67
CA LYS A 88 -11.93 -9.43 -5.14
C LYS A 88 -11.84 -10.68 -4.28
N LEU A 89 -12.00 -10.55 -2.97
CA LEU A 89 -11.77 -11.64 -2.00
C LEU A 89 -13.06 -12.20 -1.37
N GLY A 90 -14.20 -11.55 -1.54
CA GLY A 90 -15.43 -11.85 -0.80
C GLY A 90 -15.45 -11.19 0.58
N ARG A 91 -16.39 -11.59 1.44
CA ARG A 91 -16.64 -10.92 2.74
C ARG A 91 -15.79 -11.45 3.91
N ASN A 92 -15.33 -12.70 3.84
CA ASN A 92 -14.56 -13.33 4.91
C ASN A 92 -13.07 -13.06 4.72
N ILE A 93 -12.65 -11.84 5.04
CA ILE A 93 -11.28 -11.35 4.86
C ILE A 93 -10.55 -11.19 6.19
N GLN A 94 -9.22 -11.35 6.17
CA GLN A 94 -8.34 -11.01 7.28
C GLN A 94 -7.38 -9.93 6.81
N ALA A 95 -7.26 -8.85 7.57
CA ALA A 95 -6.34 -7.76 7.28
C ALA A 95 -5.00 -7.98 8.02
N PHE A 96 -3.91 -7.76 7.31
CA PHE A 96 -2.56 -7.78 7.85
C PHE A 96 -1.81 -6.55 7.37
N SER A 97 -1.08 -5.90 8.27
CA SER A 97 -0.22 -4.77 7.96
C SER A 97 1.24 -5.13 8.25
N THR A 98 2.14 -4.48 7.52
CA THR A 98 3.55 -4.44 7.87
C THR A 98 3.75 -3.41 8.97
N GLU A 99 4.37 -3.82 10.08
CA GLU A 99 4.64 -2.99 11.24
C GLU A 99 6.15 -2.73 11.34
N VAL A 100 6.53 -1.46 11.24
CA VAL A 100 7.92 -1.00 11.30
C VAL A 100 8.09 -0.13 12.53
N LEU A 101 8.81 -0.63 13.53
CA LEU A 101 9.02 0.08 14.78
C LEU A 101 10.13 1.15 14.65
N GLU A 102 11.20 0.88 13.89
CA GLU A 102 12.31 1.83 13.65
C GLU A 102 12.85 1.77 12.20
N LYS A 103 13.68 2.77 11.81
CA LYS A 103 14.25 2.87 10.46
C LYS A 103 14.96 1.57 10.07
N GLY A 104 14.80 1.17 8.81
CA GLY A 104 15.36 -0.07 8.26
C GLY A 104 16.86 -0.27 8.54
N GLY A 105 17.22 -1.54 8.69
CA GLY A 105 18.57 -2.04 8.95
C GLY A 105 18.69 -3.50 8.56
N THR A 106 19.78 -4.15 8.97
CA THR A 106 20.02 -5.58 8.74
C THR A 106 19.05 -6.41 9.59
N MET A 107 18.11 -7.10 8.94
CA MET A 107 17.07 -7.89 9.62
C MET A 107 17.22 -9.38 9.29
N SER A 108 17.04 -10.22 10.30
CA SER A 108 16.99 -11.67 10.16
C SER A 108 15.56 -12.18 10.24
N ILE A 109 15.23 -13.13 9.37
CA ILE A 109 13.94 -13.81 9.36
C ILE A 109 13.85 -14.77 10.55
N ILE A 110 12.90 -14.54 11.46
CA ILE A 110 12.66 -15.44 12.60
C ILE A 110 11.89 -16.68 12.15
N SER A 111 10.80 -16.46 11.42
CA SER A 111 9.92 -17.52 10.93
C SER A 111 9.11 -17.03 9.73
N MET A 112 8.46 -17.97 9.04
CA MET A 112 7.54 -17.65 7.95
C MET A 112 6.27 -18.46 8.15
N LYS A 113 5.13 -17.75 8.30
CA LYS A 113 3.82 -18.39 8.40
C LYS A 113 3.00 -18.05 7.17
N LYS A 114 2.67 -19.08 6.38
CA LYS A 114 1.76 -18.94 5.26
C LYS A 114 0.37 -18.56 5.77
N LEU A 115 -0.25 -17.56 5.16
CA LEU A 115 -1.64 -17.20 5.41
C LEU A 115 -2.58 -18.12 4.64
N ALA A 116 -3.78 -18.33 5.19
CA ALA A 116 -4.80 -19.12 4.52
C ALA A 116 -5.28 -18.41 3.24
N GLY A 117 -5.57 -19.20 2.19
CA GLY A 117 -6.02 -18.70 0.90
C GLY A 117 -4.94 -18.68 -0.19
N ASN A 118 -5.39 -18.38 -1.41
CA ASN A 118 -4.59 -18.31 -2.64
C ASN A 118 -4.85 -17.01 -3.43
N LYS A 119 -5.46 -16.03 -2.76
CA LYS A 119 -5.75 -14.69 -3.27
C LYS A 119 -5.39 -13.68 -2.19
N ALA A 120 -4.81 -12.57 -2.61
CA ALA A 120 -4.55 -11.43 -1.75
C ALA A 120 -4.86 -10.14 -2.52
N VAL A 121 -5.31 -9.13 -1.78
CA VAL A 121 -5.32 -7.74 -2.23
C VAL A 121 -4.24 -7.05 -1.43
N VAL A 122 -3.35 -6.35 -2.11
CA VAL A 122 -2.29 -5.56 -1.50
C VAL A 122 -2.68 -4.10 -1.61
N CYS A 123 -2.51 -3.32 -0.55
CA CYS A 123 -2.78 -1.89 -0.56
C CYS A 123 -1.55 -1.14 -0.05
N HIS A 124 -1.08 -0.17 -0.84
CA HIS A 124 0.08 0.66 -0.57
C HIS A 124 -0.37 2.08 -0.26
N LYS A 125 -0.04 2.60 0.93
CA LYS A 125 -0.33 3.99 1.28
C LYS A 125 0.50 4.91 0.38
N LYS A 126 -0.18 5.84 -0.30
CA LYS A 126 0.45 6.85 -1.15
C LYS A 126 0.71 8.13 -0.38
N ASN A 127 1.65 8.93 -0.87
CA ASN A 127 1.92 10.25 -0.33
C ASN A 127 0.92 11.24 -0.91
N TYR A 128 -0.17 11.44 -0.18
CA TYR A 128 -1.26 12.34 -0.57
C TYR A 128 -1.71 13.16 0.66
N PRO A 129 -2.31 14.35 0.51
CA PRO A 129 -2.75 15.21 1.62
C PRO A 129 -3.66 14.53 2.65
N TYR A 130 -4.42 13.52 2.24
CA TYR A 130 -5.14 12.60 3.12
C TYR A 130 -4.78 11.15 2.78
N ALA A 131 -5.23 10.17 3.57
CA ALA A 131 -4.90 8.77 3.31
C ALA A 131 -5.54 8.27 1.99
N VAL A 132 -4.69 8.04 1.01
CA VAL A 132 -5.00 7.35 -0.25
C VAL A 132 -4.19 6.07 -0.32
N PHE A 133 -4.81 5.00 -0.76
CA PHE A 133 -4.16 3.71 -0.94
C PHE A 133 -4.29 3.22 -2.37
N TYR A 134 -3.16 2.94 -3.00
CA TYR A 134 -3.11 2.16 -4.23
C TYR A 134 -3.34 0.69 -3.86
N CYS A 135 -4.49 0.14 -4.22
CA CYS A 135 -4.83 -1.25 -3.97
C CYS A 135 -4.80 -2.04 -5.29
N HIS A 136 -4.30 -3.27 -5.23
CA HIS A 136 -4.24 -4.13 -6.40
C HIS A 136 -4.34 -5.61 -6.05
N ALA A 137 -4.84 -6.39 -7.01
CA ALA A 137 -4.98 -7.84 -6.93
C ALA A 137 -4.39 -8.47 -8.20
N THR A 138 -3.58 -9.51 -8.01
CA THR A 138 -2.93 -10.30 -9.07
C THR A 138 -3.23 -11.78 -8.85
N LYS A 139 -3.24 -12.57 -9.93
CA LYS A 139 -3.59 -14.00 -9.91
C LYS A 139 -2.39 -14.86 -10.28
N PRO A 140 -2.12 -15.99 -9.59
CA PRO A 140 -2.42 -16.35 -8.20
C PRO A 140 -1.35 -15.82 -7.22
N THR A 141 -1.74 -15.46 -5.99
CA THR A 141 -0.83 -14.93 -4.96
C THR A 141 -0.86 -15.74 -3.67
N ARG A 142 0.29 -15.91 -3.02
CA ARG A 142 0.42 -16.47 -1.67
C ARG A 142 0.97 -15.42 -0.72
N ALA A 143 0.31 -15.22 0.41
CA ALA A 143 0.76 -14.27 1.43
C ALA A 143 1.41 -15.00 2.62
N TYR A 144 2.44 -14.39 3.20
CA TYR A 144 3.14 -14.90 4.38
C TYR A 144 3.34 -13.76 5.38
N VAL A 145 3.14 -14.06 6.67
CA VAL A 145 3.59 -13.20 7.77
C VAL A 145 4.99 -13.64 8.16
N VAL A 146 5.89 -12.66 8.21
CA VAL A 146 7.32 -12.86 8.46
C VAL A 146 7.73 -11.99 9.64
N PRO A 147 7.80 -12.56 10.86
CA PRO A 147 8.44 -11.89 11.98
C PRO A 147 9.95 -11.74 11.72
N LEU A 148 10.46 -10.54 11.97
CA LEU A 148 11.84 -10.14 11.71
C LEU A 148 12.50 -9.67 13.00
N ARG A 149 13.83 -9.85 13.09
CA ARG A 149 14.67 -9.36 14.19
C ARG A 149 15.88 -8.61 13.65
N GLY A 150 16.08 -7.37 14.08
CA GLY A 150 17.28 -6.60 13.85
C GLY A 150 18.42 -7.04 14.76
N SER A 151 19.66 -6.77 14.34
CA SER A 151 20.86 -7.02 15.17
C SER A 151 20.88 -6.23 16.48
N ASP A 152 20.16 -5.11 16.51
CA ASP A 152 19.90 -4.23 17.66
C ASP A 152 18.76 -4.72 18.57
N GLY A 153 18.13 -5.85 18.23
CA GLY A 153 16.99 -6.41 18.98
C GLY A 153 15.62 -5.89 18.55
N VAL A 154 15.55 -4.96 17.59
CA VAL A 154 14.29 -4.45 17.03
C VAL A 154 13.49 -5.59 16.41
N LYS A 155 12.17 -5.64 16.67
CA LYS A 155 11.26 -6.60 16.06
C LYS A 155 10.38 -5.89 15.05
N ALA A 156 10.26 -6.45 13.85
CA ALA A 156 9.32 -5.98 12.85
C ALA A 156 8.46 -7.14 12.37
N LYS A 157 7.29 -6.82 11.83
CA LYS A 157 6.39 -7.80 11.21
C LYS A 157 6.18 -7.37 9.78
N ALA A 158 6.66 -8.18 8.84
CA ALA A 158 6.43 -7.96 7.42
C ALA A 158 5.35 -8.90 6.90
N VAL A 159 4.58 -8.42 5.93
CA VAL A 159 3.75 -9.28 5.06
C VAL A 159 4.44 -9.34 3.71
N THR A 160 4.76 -10.55 3.25
CA THR A 160 5.33 -10.77 1.92
C THR A 160 4.33 -11.48 1.02
N ILE A 161 4.31 -11.07 -0.25
CA ILE A 161 3.44 -11.59 -1.28
C ILE A 161 4.31 -12.30 -2.31
N TYR A 162 3.99 -13.56 -2.56
CA TYR A 162 4.58 -14.36 -3.60
C TYR A 162 3.59 -14.47 -4.75
N HIS A 163 3.90 -13.82 -5.86
CA HIS A 163 3.19 -14.01 -7.13
C HIS A 163 3.59 -15.38 -7.69
N VAL A 164 2.62 -16.28 -7.82
CA VAL A 164 2.83 -17.67 -8.26
C VAL A 164 2.97 -17.75 -9.78
N ASP A 165 2.35 -16.80 -10.49
CA ASP A 165 2.42 -16.65 -11.93
C ASP A 165 2.63 -15.15 -12.21
N THR A 166 3.72 -14.84 -12.90
CA THR A 166 4.04 -13.49 -13.41
C THR A 166 4.33 -13.53 -14.89
N SER A 167 4.03 -14.66 -15.56
CA SER A 167 4.18 -14.80 -17.00
C SER A 167 3.00 -14.11 -17.66
N GLU A 168 3.29 -13.05 -18.40
CA GLU A 168 2.39 -12.42 -19.35
C GLU A 168 3.10 -12.18 -20.67
#